data_AF-A0A2E8R3Y3-F1
#
_entry.id   AF-A0A2E8R3Y3-F1
#
_cell.length_a   1.000
_cell.length_b   1.000
_cell.length_c   1.000
_cell.angle_alpha   90.00
_cell.angle_beta   90.00
_cell.angle_gamma   90.00
#
_symmetry.space_group_name_H-M   'P 1'
#
loop_
_entity.id
_entity.type
_entity.pdbx_description
1 polymer ?
#
loop_
_entity_poly.entity_id
_entity_poly.type
_entity_poly.pdbx_seq_one_letter_code
_entity_poly.pdbx_strand_id
1 'polypeptide(L)' 'MANAIRALSMDAVEAAKSGHPGMPLGAADMATVLYRQFLKHDPAHPDWPDRDRFVLSAGHG' A
#
# COMPACT_ATOMS: atom_id res chain seq x y z
N MET A 1 6.49 4.53 -9.72
CA MET A 1 5.90 3.56 -8.77
C MET A 1 4.55 3.99 -8.24
N ALA A 2 4.40 5.22 -7.75
CA ALA A 2 3.10 5.71 -7.27
C ALA A 2 1.95 5.52 -8.29
N ASN A 3 2.18 5.82 -9.57
CA ASN A 3 1.16 5.59 -10.61
C ASN A 3 0.78 4.11 -10.80
N ALA A 4 1.71 3.17 -10.56
CA ALA A 4 1.39 1.75 -10.59
C ALA A 4 0.51 1.35 -9.41
N ILE A 5 0.79 1.87 -8.20
CA ILE A 5 -0.08 1.70 -7.03
C ILE A 5 -1.49 2.25 -7.31
N ARG A 6 -1.57 3.42 -7.95
CA ARG A 6 -2.85 4.04 -8.36
C ARG A 6 -3.62 3.15 -9.32
N ALA A 7 -2.99 2.72 -10.41
CA ALA A 7 -3.61 1.87 -11.42
C ALA A 7 -4.11 0.55 -10.82
N LEU A 8 -3.26 -0.16 -10.07
CA LEU A 8 -3.63 -1.43 -9.44
C LEU A 8 -4.80 -1.28 -8.45
N SER A 9 -4.84 -0.17 -7.69
CA SER A 9 -5.94 0.09 -6.77
C SER A 9 -7.26 0.35 -7.50
N MET A 10 -7.23 1.10 -8.61
CA MET A 10 -8.41 1.32 -9.45
C MET A 10 -8.90 0.01 -10.06
N ASP A 11 -7.99 -0.75 -10.69
CA ASP A 11 -8.33 -2.01 -11.36
C ASP A 11 -8.98 -3.01 -10.39
N ALA A 12 -8.46 -3.12 -9.16
CA ALA A 12 -9.00 -4.02 -8.14
C ALA A 12 -10.41 -3.62 -7.68
N VAL A 13 -10.65 -2.33 -7.43
CA VAL A 13 -11.96 -1.81 -7.03
C VAL A 13 -12.99 -1.99 -8.14
N GLU A 14 -12.62 -1.68 -9.38
CA GLU A 14 -13.49 -1.85 -10.56
C GLU A 14 -13.84 -3.32 -10.78
N ALA A 15 -12.86 -4.23 -10.72
CA ALA A 15 -13.10 -5.66 -10.87
C ALA A 15 -14.03 -6.22 -9.78
N ALA A 16 -13.91 -5.74 -8.54
CA ALA A 16 -14.78 -6.13 -7.43
C ALA A 16 -16.16 -5.45 -7.46
N LYS A 17 -16.35 -4.38 -8.27
CA LYS A 17 -17.52 -3.49 -8.27
C LYS A 17 -17.83 -2.95 -6.86
N SER A 18 -16.81 -2.82 -6.02
CA SER A 18 -16.91 -2.46 -4.61
C SER A 18 -15.54 -2.08 -4.06
N GLY A 19 -15.46 -1.06 -3.20
CA GLY A 19 -14.23 -0.62 -2.54
C GLY A 19 -14.09 0.91 -2.46
N HIS A 20 -12.97 1.39 -1.91
CA HIS A 20 -12.70 2.83 -1.71
C HIS A 20 -11.43 3.27 -2.45
N PRO A 21 -11.53 3.74 -3.72
CA PRO A 21 -10.35 4.07 -4.50
C PRO A 21 -9.68 5.38 -4.07
N GLY A 22 -10.40 6.28 -3.40
CA GLY A 22 -9.90 7.63 -3.09
C GLY A 22 -8.64 7.65 -2.22
N MET A 23 -8.63 6.87 -1.12
CA MET A 23 -7.49 6.85 -0.20
C MET A 23 -6.23 6.28 -0.87
N PRO A 24 -6.24 5.10 -1.53
CA PRO A 24 -5.08 4.59 -2.26
C PRO A 24 -4.52 5.56 -3.30
N LEU A 25 -5.40 6.28 -4.01
CA LEU A 25 -4.98 7.24 -5.03
C LEU A 25 -4.24 8.44 -4.43
N GLY A 26 -4.73 8.97 -3.31
CA GLY A 26 -4.11 10.10 -2.60
C GLY A 26 -2.82 9.71 -1.88
N ALA A 27 -2.77 8.51 -1.27
CA ALA A 27 -1.64 8.07 -0.46
C ALA A 27 -0.50 7.41 -1.27
N ALA A 28 -0.67 7.16 -2.57
CA ALA A 28 0.28 6.39 -3.37
C ALA A 28 1.73 6.94 -3.37
N ASP A 29 1.92 8.26 -3.37
CA ASP A 29 3.25 8.86 -3.30
C ASP A 29 3.90 8.64 -1.94
N MET A 30 3.14 8.87 -0.85
CA MET A 30 3.59 8.60 0.52
C MET A 30 3.95 7.12 0.70
N ALA A 31 3.08 6.20 0.25
CA ALA A 31 3.32 4.76 0.33
C ALA A 31 4.58 4.37 -0.47
N THR A 32 4.78 4.96 -1.65
CA THR A 32 6.00 4.72 -2.45
C THR A 32 7.25 5.10 -1.68
N VAL A 33 7.29 6.30 -1.10
CA VAL A 33 8.45 6.80 -0.35
C VAL A 33 8.69 5.94 0.90
N LEU A 34 7.63 5.72 1.70
CA LEU A 34 7.71 4.94 2.93
C LEU A 34 8.27 3.53 2.68
N TYR A 35 7.66 2.77 1.76
CA TYR A 35 8.05 1.38 1.49
C TYR A 35 9.38 1.24 0.75
N ARG A 36 9.79 2.22 -0.05
CA ARG A 36 11.04 2.11 -0.82
C ARG A 36 12.27 2.69 -0.14
N GLN A 37 12.09 3.68 0.75
CA GLN A 37 13.22 4.47 1.25
C GLN A 37 13.41 4.33 2.76
N PHE A 38 12.35 4.00 3.52
CA PHE A 38 12.39 4.08 4.97
C PHE A 38 12.07 2.76 5.68
N LEU A 39 11.07 2.00 5.24
CA LEU A 39 10.65 0.77 5.93
C LEU A 39 11.73 -0.32 5.86
N LYS A 40 12.24 -0.71 7.02
CA LYS A 40 13.06 -1.90 7.20
C LYS A 40 12.17 -3.14 7.17
N HIS A 41 12.04 -3.77 6.00
CA HIS A 41 11.25 -4.99 5.82
C HIS A 41 11.89 -5.92 4.79
N ASP A 42 11.59 -7.21 4.90
CA ASP A 42 11.93 -8.22 3.91
C ASP A 42 10.66 -8.95 3.47
N PRO A 43 10.20 -8.76 2.21
CA PRO A 43 9.02 -9.47 1.70
C PRO A 43 9.14 -11.00 1.69
N ALA A 44 10.36 -11.56 1.66
CA ALA A 44 10.59 -13.01 1.71
C ALA A 44 10.56 -13.57 3.15
N HIS A 45 10.74 -12.71 4.16
CA HIS A 45 10.72 -13.08 5.59
C HIS A 45 9.75 -12.18 6.38
N PRO A 46 8.43 -12.26 6.09
CA PRO A 46 7.44 -11.36 6.68
C PRO A 46 7.23 -11.56 8.19
N ASP A 47 7.70 -12.67 8.74
CA ASP A 47 7.66 -13.03 10.15
C ASP A 47 8.91 -12.58 10.92
N TRP A 48 9.95 -12.06 10.24
CA TRP A 48 11.18 -11.52 10.85
C TRP A 48 10.85 -10.63 12.06
N PRO A 49 11.29 -11.00 13.29
CA PRO A 49 10.87 -10.31 14.49
C PRO A 49 11.18 -8.80 14.51
N ASP A 50 12.35 -8.40 13.99
CA ASP A 50 12.88 -7.04 14.09
C ASP A 50 12.52 -6.13 12.88
N ARG A 51 11.67 -6.56 11.94
CA ARG A 51 11.19 -5.68 10.85
C ARG A 51 10.42 -4.47 11.40
N ASP A 52 10.38 -3.37 10.67
CA ASP A 52 9.43 -2.29 10.97
C ASP A 52 7.99 -2.80 10.78
N ARG A 53 7.06 -2.26 11.57
CA ARG A 53 5.64 -2.61 11.48
C ARG A 53 4.88 -1.48 10.80
N PHE A 54 4.05 -1.85 9.83
CA PHE A 54 3.09 -0.94 9.19
C PHE A 54 1.67 -1.33 9.60
N VAL A 55 0.87 -0.32 9.96
CA VAL A 55 -0.54 -0.47 10.29
C VAL A 55 -1.32 0.55 9.49
N LEU A 56 -2.25 0.10 8.65
CA LEU A 56 -3.18 0.97 7.94
C LEU A 56 -4.41 1.21 8.81
N SER A 57 -4.38 2.27 9.62
CA SER A 57 -5.53 2.60 10.50
C SER A 57 -6.80 2.94 9.70
N ALA A 58 -6.64 3.55 8.52
CA ALA A 58 -7.73 3.82 7.58
C ALA A 58 -7.98 2.59 6.69
N GLY A 59 -8.33 1.45 7.31
CA GLY A 59 -8.38 0.14 6.65
C GLY A 59 -9.45 -0.05 5.56
N HIS A 60 -10.23 0.99 5.25
CA HIS A 60 -11.22 0.95 4.18
C HIS A 60 -10.62 1.16 2.78
N GLY A 61 -9.44 1.76 2.71
CA GLY A 61 -8.78 2.06 1.44
C GLY A 61 -7.80 0.99 1.01
#